data_AF-A0A229GIL6-F1
#
_entry.id   AF-A0A229GIL6-F1
#
_cell.length_a   1.000
_cell.length_b   1.000
_cell.length_c   1.000
_cell.angle_alpha   90.00
_cell.angle_beta   90.00
_cell.angle_gamma   90.00
#
_symmetry.space_group_name_H-M   'P 1'
#
loop_
_entity.id
_entity.type
_entity.pdbx_description
1 polymer ?
#
loop_
_entity_poly.entity_id
_entity_poly.type
_entity_poly.pdbx_seq_one_letter_code
_entity_poly.pdbx_strand_id
1 'polypeptide(L)'
;MADGMDLATTAVEAVAQAAAAAATAGGGTAGNMAVDLVRSRLSSVDQGVEAVSAVEQTPDDPDARSRLHEKLSEVLSEDPAFTAYLASVLAPPKPTEPPGVGSTNADRGGRAGGQVSDESGSGGGGASKVSAWAGTWLGITVSLLAVLAFLGITSIGDFVTTDKEANREACRIADEAAKRVLLVGLDQQSASDYSEQMSKAAGEARNAELKEILATEAEEFGSNGGWADPRSNVEDDPYAEIRDEWGDYCRPGYWGVETPGEERF
;
A
#
# COMPACT_ATOMS: atom_id res chain seq x y z
N MET A 1 -14.22 -24.55 -22.56
CA MET A 1 -13.49 -23.28 -22.72
C MET A 1 -14.54 -22.21 -22.46
N ALA A 2 -14.30 -21.29 -21.52
CA ALA A 2 -15.20 -20.15 -21.38
C ALA A 2 -15.07 -19.33 -22.66
N ASP A 3 -16.19 -19.03 -23.31
CA ASP A 3 -16.17 -18.20 -24.50
C ASP A 3 -15.75 -16.78 -24.10
N GLY A 4 -15.03 -16.05 -24.96
CA GLY A 4 -14.49 -14.72 -24.61
C GLY A 4 -15.55 -13.72 -24.12
N MET A 5 -16.81 -13.88 -24.57
CA MET A 5 -17.96 -13.10 -24.09
C MET A 5 -18.33 -13.40 -22.64
N ASP A 6 -18.24 -14.67 -22.22
CA ASP A 6 -18.51 -15.05 -20.83
C ASP A 6 -17.44 -14.44 -19.90
N LEU A 7 -16.19 -14.37 -20.37
CA LEU A 7 -15.10 -13.77 -19.61
C LEU A 7 -15.25 -12.25 -19.49
N ALA A 8 -15.62 -11.56 -20.56
CA ALA A 8 -15.88 -10.12 -20.53
C ALA A 8 -17.00 -9.78 -19.54
N THR A 9 -18.09 -10.55 -19.57
CA THR A 9 -19.22 -10.41 -18.62
C THR A 9 -18.76 -10.63 -17.18
N THR A 10 -18.02 -11.71 -16.92
CA THR A 10 -17.48 -12.04 -15.59
C THR A 10 -16.55 -10.94 -15.06
N ALA A 11 -15.70 -10.39 -15.93
CA ALA A 11 -14.77 -9.31 -15.55
C ALA A 11 -15.51 -8.00 -15.23
N VAL A 12 -16.52 -7.62 -16.03
CA VAL A 12 -17.36 -6.44 -15.77
C VAL A 12 -18.12 -6.59 -14.44
N GLU A 13 -18.63 -7.79 -14.16
CA GLU A 13 -19.25 -8.13 -12.87
C GLU A 13 -18.28 -8.00 -11.70
N ALA A 14 -17.05 -8.51 -11.84
CA ALA A 14 -16.03 -8.39 -10.82
C ALA A 14 -15.65 -6.93 -10.55
N VAL A 15 -15.53 -6.10 -11.59
CA VAL A 15 -15.26 -4.66 -11.46
C VAL A 15 -16.41 -3.94 -10.76
N ALA A 16 -17.65 -4.20 -11.17
CA ALA A 16 -18.83 -3.61 -10.52
C ALA A 16 -18.97 -4.03 -9.04
N GLN A 17 -18.71 -5.31 -8.73
CA GLN A 17 -18.71 -5.81 -7.35
C GLN A 17 -17.60 -5.18 -6.51
N ALA A 18 -16.40 -5.02 -7.07
CA ALA A 18 -15.28 -4.37 -6.39
C ALA A 18 -15.60 -2.89 -6.10
N ALA A 19 -16.18 -2.17 -7.06
CA ALA A 19 -16.63 -0.79 -6.89
C ALA A 19 -17.71 -0.66 -5.80
N ALA A 20 -18.72 -1.54 -5.81
CA ALA A 20 -19.76 -1.57 -4.77
C ALA A 20 -19.19 -1.92 -3.37
N ALA A 21 -18.21 -2.83 -3.30
CA ALA A 21 -17.53 -3.20 -2.05
C ALA A 21 -16.65 -2.06 -1.50
N ALA A 22 -16.00 -1.29 -2.38
CA ALA A 22 -15.23 -0.11 -2.00
C ALA A 22 -16.11 0.94 -1.31
N ALA A 23 -17.35 1.12 -1.77
CA ALA A 23 -18.32 2.03 -1.16
C ALA A 23 -18.76 1.60 0.26
N THR A 24 -18.55 0.33 0.65
CA THR A 24 -19.01 -0.23 1.92
C THR A 24 -17.87 -0.57 2.90
N ALA A 25 -16.65 -0.08 2.64
CA ALA A 25 -15.43 -0.31 3.43
C ALA A 25 -15.02 -1.80 3.58
N GLY A 26 -15.60 -2.71 2.78
CA GLY A 26 -15.35 -4.15 2.82
C GLY A 26 -14.54 -4.69 1.64
N GLY A 27 -13.76 -3.85 0.96
CA GLY A 27 -13.07 -4.20 -0.29
C GLY A 27 -12.05 -5.34 -0.12
N GLY A 28 -12.34 -6.50 -0.70
CA GLY A 28 -11.42 -7.64 -0.73
C GLY A 28 -10.29 -7.48 -1.75
N THR A 29 -9.09 -7.91 -1.40
CA THR A 29 -7.85 -7.75 -2.20
C THR A 29 -7.96 -8.26 -3.63
N ALA A 30 -8.70 -9.35 -3.88
CA ALA A 30 -8.84 -9.95 -5.20
C ALA A 30 -9.64 -9.07 -6.19
N GLY A 31 -10.66 -8.36 -5.70
CA GLY A 31 -11.47 -7.45 -6.53
C GLY A 31 -10.63 -6.28 -7.04
N ASN A 32 -9.79 -5.71 -6.18
CA ASN A 32 -8.92 -4.58 -6.54
C ASN A 32 -7.89 -4.98 -7.61
N MET A 33 -7.32 -6.19 -7.53
CA MET A 33 -6.38 -6.66 -8.56
C MET A 33 -7.03 -6.79 -9.95
N ALA A 34 -8.27 -7.26 -10.02
CA ALA A 34 -9.00 -7.35 -11.29
C ALA A 34 -9.29 -5.96 -11.88
N VAL A 35 -9.70 -5.01 -11.04
CA VAL A 35 -9.92 -3.61 -11.43
C VAL A 35 -8.64 -2.97 -11.95
N ASP A 36 -7.53 -3.09 -11.22
CA ASP A 36 -6.24 -2.50 -11.61
C ASP A 36 -5.72 -3.10 -12.92
N LEU A 37 -5.90 -4.40 -13.11
CA LEU A 37 -5.54 -5.08 -14.34
C LEU A 37 -6.36 -4.54 -15.54
N VAL A 38 -7.67 -4.48 -15.40
CA VAL A 38 -8.59 -3.98 -16.44
C VAL A 38 -8.30 -2.51 -16.75
N ARG A 39 -8.10 -1.68 -15.72
CA ARG A 39 -7.76 -0.26 -15.85
C ARG A 39 -6.41 -0.07 -16.56
N SER A 40 -5.38 -0.81 -16.15
CA SER A 40 -4.07 -0.74 -16.80
C SER A 40 -4.17 -1.11 -18.27
N ARG A 41 -4.96 -2.13 -18.62
CA ARG A 41 -5.09 -2.57 -20.01
C ARG A 41 -5.93 -1.61 -20.85
N LEU A 42 -7.02 -1.08 -20.31
CA LEU A 42 -7.89 -0.13 -21.00
C LEU A 42 -7.32 1.29 -21.06
N SER A 43 -6.21 1.57 -20.35
CA SER A 43 -5.51 2.87 -20.43
C SER A 43 -4.95 3.18 -21.82
N SER A 44 -4.66 2.15 -22.63
CA SER A 44 -4.19 2.31 -24.00
C SER A 44 -5.29 2.21 -25.06
N VAL A 45 -6.55 2.08 -24.65
CA VAL A 45 -7.71 1.91 -25.54
C VAL A 45 -8.52 3.19 -25.54
N ASP A 46 -8.91 3.67 -26.73
CA ASP A 46 -9.75 4.85 -26.86
C ASP A 46 -11.06 4.67 -26.07
N GLN A 47 -11.31 5.60 -25.15
CA GLN A 47 -12.44 5.62 -24.21
C GLN A 47 -12.43 4.49 -23.15
N GLY A 48 -11.37 3.68 -23.07
CA GLY A 48 -11.29 2.57 -22.11
C GLY A 48 -11.28 3.05 -20.65
N VAL A 49 -10.52 4.11 -20.35
CA VAL A 49 -10.47 4.71 -19.00
C VAL A 49 -11.83 5.27 -18.58
N GLU A 50 -12.54 5.93 -19.51
CA GLU A 50 -13.87 6.49 -19.26
C GLU A 50 -14.89 5.39 -18.95
N ALA A 51 -14.84 4.28 -19.70
CA ALA A 51 -15.73 3.14 -19.48
C ALA A 51 -15.51 2.48 -18.11
N VAL A 52 -14.26 2.32 -17.66
CA VAL A 52 -13.94 1.81 -16.32
C VAL A 52 -14.44 2.78 -15.25
N SER A 53 -14.12 4.08 -15.39
CA SER A 53 -14.53 5.11 -14.43
C SER A 53 -16.04 5.22 -14.28
N ALA A 54 -16.82 5.04 -15.35
CA ALA A 54 -18.28 5.06 -15.29
C ALA A 54 -18.84 3.90 -14.44
N VAL A 55 -18.27 2.69 -14.57
CA VAL A 55 -18.70 1.54 -13.74
C VAL A 55 -18.28 1.72 -12.28
N GLU A 56 -17.12 2.33 -12.02
CA GLU A 56 -16.66 2.61 -10.65
C GLU A 56 -17.55 3.62 -9.93
N GLN A 57 -18.03 4.65 -10.63
CA GLN A 57 -18.92 5.67 -10.07
C GLN A 57 -20.35 5.16 -9.87
N THR A 58 -20.85 4.39 -10.84
CA THR A 58 -22.23 3.87 -10.84
C THR A 58 -22.23 2.37 -11.17
N PRO A 59 -21.89 1.49 -10.21
CA PRO A 59 -21.74 0.05 -10.46
C PRO A 59 -23.05 -0.65 -10.86
N ASP A 60 -24.19 -0.06 -10.50
CA ASP A 60 -25.53 -0.57 -10.85
C ASP A 60 -26.05 -0.02 -12.20
N ASP A 61 -25.32 0.87 -12.89
CA ASP A 61 -25.74 1.43 -14.18
C ASP A 61 -25.53 0.41 -15.32
N PRO A 62 -26.61 -0.09 -15.95
CA PRO A 62 -26.48 -1.03 -17.08
C PRO A 62 -25.77 -0.42 -18.29
N ASP A 63 -25.85 0.90 -18.50
CA ASP A 63 -25.23 1.56 -19.64
C ASP A 63 -23.71 1.69 -19.45
N ALA A 64 -23.24 2.01 -18.24
CA ALA A 64 -21.82 1.97 -17.89
C ALA A 64 -21.23 0.56 -18.07
N ARG A 65 -21.93 -0.47 -17.59
CA ARG A 65 -21.50 -1.88 -17.71
C ARG A 65 -21.44 -2.34 -19.16
N SER A 66 -22.41 -1.94 -19.98
CA SER A 66 -22.44 -2.26 -21.40
C SER A 66 -21.26 -1.63 -22.15
N ARG A 67 -20.93 -0.37 -21.85
CA ARG A 67 -19.76 0.34 -22.43
C ARG A 67 -18.44 -0.34 -22.05
N LEU A 68 -18.27 -0.72 -20.78
CA LEU A 68 -17.08 -1.45 -20.34
C LEU A 68 -16.99 -2.83 -21.01
N HIS A 69 -18.11 -3.55 -21.11
CA HIS A 69 -18.17 -4.86 -21.76
C HIS A 69 -17.75 -4.79 -23.23
N GLU A 70 -18.23 -3.80 -23.99
CA GLU A 70 -17.87 -3.58 -25.39
C GLU A 70 -16.34 -3.42 -25.55
N LYS A 71 -15.74 -2.47 -24.79
CA LYS A 71 -14.30 -2.19 -24.86
C LYS A 71 -13.45 -3.38 -24.40
N LEU A 72 -13.89 -4.09 -23.37
CA LEU A 72 -13.17 -5.26 -22.90
C LEU A 72 -13.24 -6.41 -23.91
N SER A 73 -14.39 -6.60 -24.57
CA SER A 73 -14.56 -7.62 -25.61
C SER A 73 -13.63 -7.37 -26.81
N GLU A 74 -13.50 -6.11 -27.23
CA GLU A 74 -12.56 -5.69 -28.26
C GLU A 74 -11.12 -6.11 -27.90
N VAL A 75 -10.65 -5.71 -26.71
CA VAL A 75 -9.30 -6.07 -26.23
C VAL A 75 -9.07 -7.58 -26.12
N LEU A 76 -10.05 -8.32 -25.61
CA LEU A 76 -9.93 -9.77 -25.45
C LEU A 76 -9.87 -10.49 -26.81
N SER A 77 -10.53 -9.94 -27.83
CA SER A 77 -10.46 -10.48 -29.19
C SER A 77 -9.10 -10.24 -29.86
N GLU A 78 -8.43 -9.15 -29.50
CA GLU A 78 -7.11 -8.78 -30.04
C GLU A 78 -5.95 -9.41 -29.28
N ASP A 79 -6.11 -9.70 -27.98
CA ASP A 79 -5.05 -10.22 -27.11
C ASP A 79 -5.46 -11.51 -26.35
N PRO A 80 -5.19 -12.68 -26.95
CA PRO A 80 -5.42 -13.97 -26.30
C PRO A 80 -4.56 -14.19 -25.04
N ALA A 81 -3.39 -13.56 -24.93
CA ALA A 81 -2.52 -13.71 -23.76
C ALA A 81 -3.12 -12.96 -22.57
N PHE A 82 -3.64 -11.76 -22.80
CA PHE A 82 -4.40 -11.01 -21.81
C PHE A 82 -5.66 -11.78 -21.38
N THR A 83 -6.37 -12.39 -22.32
CA THR A 83 -7.53 -13.25 -22.03
C THR A 83 -7.18 -14.39 -21.05
N ALA A 84 -6.09 -15.11 -21.31
CA ALA A 84 -5.63 -16.19 -20.43
C ALA A 84 -5.22 -15.67 -19.03
N TYR A 85 -4.56 -14.52 -18.99
CA TYR A 85 -4.14 -13.90 -17.73
C TYR A 85 -5.34 -13.42 -16.90
N LEU A 86 -6.28 -12.71 -17.51
CA LEU A 86 -7.51 -12.25 -16.87
C LEU A 86 -8.33 -13.44 -16.33
N ALA A 87 -8.44 -14.52 -17.09
CA ALA A 87 -9.09 -15.75 -16.64
C ALA A 87 -8.39 -16.38 -15.42
N SER A 88 -7.06 -16.29 -15.33
CA SER A 88 -6.32 -16.81 -14.18
C SER A 88 -6.52 -15.99 -12.90
N VAL A 89 -6.69 -14.67 -13.04
CA VAL A 89 -6.95 -13.75 -11.92
C VAL A 89 -8.38 -13.89 -11.41
N LEU A 90 -9.35 -14.06 -12.32
CA LEU A 90 -10.77 -14.24 -11.98
C LEU A 90 -11.12 -15.66 -11.54
N ALA A 91 -10.19 -16.62 -11.67
CA ALA A 91 -10.43 -17.98 -11.23
C ALA A 91 -10.72 -18.00 -9.71
N PRO A 92 -11.76 -18.71 -9.25
CA PRO A 92 -12.04 -18.83 -7.83
C PRO A 92 -10.80 -19.41 -7.12
N PRO A 93 -10.48 -18.94 -5.89
CA PRO A 93 -9.35 -19.45 -5.15
C PRO A 93 -9.49 -20.97 -5.02
N LYS A 94 -8.43 -21.70 -5.36
CA LYS A 94 -8.41 -23.15 -5.18
C LYS A 94 -8.70 -23.43 -3.70
N PRO A 95 -9.68 -24.30 -3.38
CA PRO A 95 -9.93 -24.67 -2.00
C PRO A 95 -8.61 -25.11 -1.37
N THR A 96 -8.21 -24.43 -0.31
CA THR A 96 -7.03 -24.85 0.47
C THR A 96 -7.37 -26.24 0.98
N GLU A 97 -6.68 -27.26 0.43
CA GLU A 97 -6.87 -28.63 0.86
C GLU A 97 -6.64 -28.63 2.38
N PRO A 98 -7.64 -29.07 3.18
CA PRO A 98 -7.52 -29.00 4.62
C PRO A 98 -6.23 -29.72 5.01
N PRO A 99 -5.42 -29.15 5.93
CA PRO A 99 -4.15 -29.76 6.31
C PRO A 99 -4.45 -31.21 6.67
N GLY A 100 -3.90 -32.13 5.87
CA GLY A 100 -4.12 -33.54 6.07
C GLY A 100 -3.73 -33.83 7.51
N VAL A 101 -4.71 -34.13 8.35
CA VAL A 101 -4.49 -34.54 9.73
C VAL A 101 -3.76 -35.88 9.65
N GLY A 102 -2.43 -35.80 9.52
CA GLY A 102 -1.55 -36.91 9.71
C GLY A 102 -1.87 -37.44 11.09
N SER A 103 -2.45 -38.64 11.14
CA SER A 103 -2.70 -39.38 12.36
C SER A 103 -1.36 -39.57 13.07
N THR A 104 -1.03 -38.65 13.98
CA THR A 104 0.02 -38.89 14.95
C THR A 104 -0.54 -39.96 15.88
N ASN A 105 -0.20 -41.22 15.59
CA ASN A 105 -0.26 -42.27 16.59
C ASN A 105 0.56 -41.77 17.78
N ALA A 106 -0.15 -41.29 18.80
CA ALA A 106 0.40 -41.03 20.11
C ALA A 106 0.82 -42.38 20.68
N ASP A 107 2.05 -42.79 20.36
CA ASP A 107 2.69 -43.91 21.03
C ASP A 107 2.91 -43.48 22.49
N ARG A 108 2.07 -44.05 23.34
CA ARG A 108 2.00 -43.83 24.78
C ARG A 108 3.20 -44.51 25.42
N GLY A 109 4.38 -43.93 25.23
CA GLY A 109 5.60 -44.28 25.95
C GLY A 109 5.73 -43.44 27.22
N GLY A 110 5.43 -44.04 28.37
CA GLY A 110 5.57 -43.39 29.66
C GLY A 110 7.01 -43.02 29.99
N ARG A 111 7.19 -41.90 30.71
CA ARG A 111 8.32 -41.73 31.62
C ARG A 111 7.92 -40.86 32.80
N ALA A 112 7.89 -41.51 33.95
CA ALA A 112 7.78 -40.88 35.25
C ALA A 112 9.13 -40.29 35.68
N GLY A 113 9.08 -39.13 36.34
CA GLY A 113 10.02 -38.75 37.40
C GLY A 113 11.16 -37.80 37.01
N GLY A 114 11.28 -36.71 37.78
CA GLY A 114 12.48 -35.85 37.85
C GLY A 114 12.16 -34.36 37.85
N GLN A 115 11.61 -33.76 38.92
CA GLN A 115 12.33 -33.09 40.02
C GLN A 115 13.09 -31.78 39.66
N VAL A 116 12.61 -30.68 40.27
CA VAL A 116 13.28 -29.48 40.84
C VAL A 116 14.25 -28.67 39.97
N SER A 117 13.97 -27.37 39.84
CA SER A 117 14.75 -26.32 40.53
C SER A 117 14.16 -24.94 40.28
N ASP A 118 13.69 -24.36 41.38
CA ASP A 118 13.51 -22.92 41.58
C ASP A 118 14.87 -22.23 41.47
N GLU A 119 15.02 -21.24 40.59
CA GLU A 119 16.01 -20.17 40.78
C GLU A 119 15.35 -18.81 40.53
N SER A 120 15.05 -18.16 41.66
CA SER A 120 14.83 -16.74 41.79
C SER A 120 16.09 -15.97 41.36
N GLY A 121 16.00 -15.23 40.26
CA GLY A 121 16.98 -14.23 39.86
C GLY A 121 16.44 -12.82 40.07
N SER A 122 16.60 -12.31 41.29
CA SER A 122 16.40 -10.90 41.63
C SER A 122 17.64 -10.09 41.21
N GLY A 123 17.47 -9.16 40.27
CA GLY A 123 18.40 -8.07 39.99
C GLY A 123 17.60 -6.98 39.26
N GLY A 124 17.55 -5.72 39.67
CA GLY A 124 18.45 -4.97 40.52
C GLY A 124 18.93 -3.74 39.75
N GLY A 125 18.17 -2.65 39.83
CA GLY A 125 18.68 -1.27 39.74
C GLY A 125 19.01 -0.71 38.35
N GLY A 126 18.22 0.28 37.90
CA GLY A 126 18.56 1.08 36.73
C GLY A 126 17.62 2.26 36.51
N ALA A 127 17.47 3.13 37.50
CA ALA A 127 16.77 4.40 37.34
C ALA A 127 17.65 5.38 36.55
N SER A 128 17.44 5.48 35.24
CA SER A 128 17.97 6.59 34.43
C SER A 128 16.91 7.69 34.34
N LYS A 129 17.12 8.73 35.15
CA LYS A 129 16.53 10.06 34.98
C LYS A 129 17.32 10.82 33.92
N VAL A 130 16.65 11.42 32.93
CA VAL A 130 16.90 12.71 32.23
C VAL A 130 16.23 12.61 30.85
N SER A 131 15.57 13.60 30.26
CA SER A 131 15.35 15.01 30.61
C SER A 131 14.11 15.49 29.85
N ALA A 132 13.20 16.17 30.54
CA ALA A 132 12.17 16.98 29.90
C ALA A 132 12.82 18.21 29.25
N TRP A 133 12.82 18.29 27.92
CA TRP A 133 13.09 19.54 27.20
C TRP A 133 11.79 20.03 26.58
N ALA A 134 11.13 20.92 27.33
CA ALA A 134 10.18 21.86 26.79
C ALA A 134 10.96 22.93 26.00
N GLY A 135 10.79 22.96 24.68
CA GLY A 135 11.42 23.91 23.78
C GLY A 135 10.40 24.50 22.82
N THR A 136 9.93 25.70 23.15
CA THR A 136 8.99 26.53 22.40
C THR A 136 9.49 26.80 20.98
N TRP A 137 8.74 26.38 19.96
CA TRP A 137 8.89 26.86 18.57
C TRP A 137 7.54 27.39 18.06
N LEU A 138 7.25 28.62 18.45
CA LEU A 138 6.26 29.47 17.82
C LEU A 138 7.05 30.58 17.11
N GLY A 139 6.98 30.62 15.78
CA GLY A 139 7.30 31.84 15.03
C GLY A 139 7.89 31.60 13.66
N ILE A 140 7.22 32.20 12.66
CA ILE A 140 7.67 32.51 11.29
C ILE A 140 7.24 31.50 10.21
N THR A 141 5.98 31.57 9.76
CA THR A 141 5.56 31.04 8.43
C THR A 141 4.53 31.91 7.71
N VAL A 142 4.45 33.23 7.98
CA VAL A 142 3.44 34.11 7.32
C VAL A 142 4.01 34.94 6.15
N SER A 143 5.32 34.90 5.86
CA SER A 143 5.92 35.80 4.84
C SER A 143 6.15 35.18 3.45
N LEU A 144 5.89 33.89 3.22
CA LEU A 144 6.19 33.26 1.92
C LEU A 144 5.08 33.45 0.86
N LEU A 145 3.83 33.60 1.28
CA LEU A 145 2.67 33.73 0.38
C LEU A 145 2.64 35.06 -0.40
N ALA A 146 3.23 36.13 0.15
CA ALA A 146 3.23 37.45 -0.49
C ALA A 146 4.26 37.59 -1.64
N VAL A 147 5.32 36.76 -1.64
CA VAL A 147 6.37 36.80 -2.68
C VAL A 147 5.92 36.02 -3.93
N LEU A 148 5.08 34.99 -3.77
CA LEU A 148 4.56 34.19 -4.88
C LEU A 148 3.54 34.96 -5.74
N ALA A 149 2.79 35.90 -5.16
CA ALA A 149 1.85 36.73 -5.91
C ALA A 149 2.54 37.79 -6.81
N PHE A 150 3.80 38.14 -6.56
CA PHE A 150 4.51 39.17 -7.31
C PHE A 150 5.27 38.65 -8.54
N LEU A 151 5.45 37.33 -8.67
CA LEU A 151 6.30 36.73 -9.72
C LEU A 151 5.55 36.22 -10.97
N GLY A 152 4.24 36.44 -11.10
CA GLY A 152 3.53 36.30 -12.38
C GLY A 152 3.74 34.96 -13.10
N ILE A 153 3.86 33.84 -12.37
CA ILE A 153 3.99 32.51 -12.96
C ILE A 153 2.58 32.02 -13.30
N THR A 154 2.11 32.30 -14.51
CA THR A 154 0.82 31.80 -15.04
C THR A 154 0.94 30.42 -15.71
N SER A 155 1.85 29.56 -15.23
CA SER A 155 1.97 28.17 -15.69
C SER A 155 1.85 27.21 -14.50
N ILE A 156 0.60 26.92 -14.12
CA ILE A 156 0.26 25.98 -13.04
C ILE A 156 0.22 24.52 -13.56
N GLY A 157 0.35 24.31 -14.88
CA GLY A 157 0.25 23.00 -15.51
C GLY A 157 1.49 22.10 -15.38
N ASP A 158 2.69 22.67 -15.38
CA ASP A 158 3.95 21.88 -15.39
C ASP A 158 4.55 21.63 -14.00
N PHE A 159 4.14 22.41 -12.97
CA PHE A 159 4.65 22.18 -11.60
C PHE A 159 3.99 20.97 -10.92
N VAL A 160 2.73 20.69 -11.26
CA VAL A 160 1.96 19.60 -10.63
C VAL A 160 2.40 18.22 -11.15
N THR A 161 2.92 18.13 -12.38
CA THR A 161 3.36 16.85 -12.96
C THR A 161 4.71 16.41 -12.41
N THR A 162 5.66 17.35 -12.24
CA THR A 162 6.98 17.06 -11.70
C THR A 162 6.95 16.66 -10.22
N ASP A 163 6.05 17.25 -9.43
CA ASP A 163 5.92 16.91 -8.02
C ASP A 163 5.31 15.52 -7.83
N LYS A 164 4.38 15.11 -8.71
CA LYS A 164 3.79 13.76 -8.70
C LYS A 164 4.82 12.69 -9.05
N GLU A 165 5.65 12.93 -10.05
CA GLU A 165 6.69 11.98 -10.45
C GLU A 165 7.74 11.82 -9.36
N ALA A 166 8.16 12.92 -8.73
CA ALA A 166 9.10 12.89 -7.61
C ALA A 166 8.53 12.17 -6.37
N ASN A 167 7.27 12.41 -6.00
CA ASN A 167 6.62 11.69 -4.90
C ASN A 167 6.42 10.20 -5.21
N ARG A 168 6.11 9.85 -6.46
CA ARG A 168 6.01 8.45 -6.90
C ARG A 168 7.36 7.75 -6.78
N GLU A 169 8.45 8.42 -7.16
CA GLU A 169 9.80 7.87 -7.03
C GLU A 169 10.21 7.70 -5.55
N ALA A 170 9.89 8.68 -4.70
CA ALA A 170 10.09 8.57 -3.25
C ALA A 170 9.36 7.34 -2.68
N CYS A 171 8.07 7.16 -3.01
CA CYS A 171 7.29 6.00 -2.62
C CYS A 171 7.88 4.67 -3.13
N ARG A 172 8.40 4.64 -4.36
CA ARG A 172 9.05 3.46 -4.93
C ARG A 172 10.30 3.06 -4.15
N ILE A 173 11.13 4.04 -3.78
CA ILE A 173 12.34 3.83 -2.99
C ILE A 173 11.98 3.28 -1.59
N ALA A 174 10.98 3.89 -0.93
CA ALA A 174 10.50 3.45 0.38
C ALA A 174 9.95 2.01 0.37
N ASP A 175 9.10 1.67 -0.63
CA ASP A 175 8.55 0.33 -0.79
C ASP A 175 9.63 -0.73 -1.06
N GLU A 176 10.63 -0.42 -1.90
CA GLU A 176 11.76 -1.32 -2.12
C GLU A 176 12.59 -1.52 -0.85
N ALA A 177 12.80 -0.48 -0.05
CA ALA A 177 13.52 -0.56 1.21
C ALA A 177 12.80 -1.48 2.21
N ALA A 178 11.49 -1.27 2.38
CA ALA A 178 10.65 -2.08 3.27
C ALA A 178 10.63 -3.56 2.84
N LYS A 179 10.48 -3.84 1.54
CA LYS A 179 10.51 -5.21 1.00
C LYS A 179 11.85 -5.91 1.26
N ARG A 180 12.97 -5.21 1.12
CA ARG A 180 14.29 -5.80 1.41
C ARG A 180 14.40 -6.19 2.88
N VAL A 181 14.07 -5.28 3.79
CA VAL A 181 14.10 -5.55 5.23
C VAL A 181 13.27 -6.78 5.60
N LEU A 182 12.05 -6.90 5.05
CA LEU A 182 11.18 -8.06 5.28
C LEU A 182 11.77 -9.38 4.74
N LEU A 183 12.59 -9.33 3.68
CA LEU A 183 13.18 -10.52 3.06
C LEU A 183 14.47 -10.99 3.75
N VAL A 184 15.35 -10.07 4.16
CA VAL A 184 16.66 -10.43 4.74
C VAL A 184 16.61 -10.64 6.24
N GLY A 185 15.53 -10.18 6.89
CA GLY A 185 15.43 -10.09 8.34
C GLY A 185 16.11 -8.81 8.87
N LEU A 186 15.63 -8.34 10.02
CA LEU A 186 16.12 -7.13 10.66
C LEU A 186 17.42 -7.42 11.41
N ASP A 187 18.57 -7.26 10.74
CA ASP A 187 19.87 -7.12 11.39
C ASP A 187 20.36 -5.66 11.36
N GLN A 188 21.39 -5.33 12.14
CA GLN A 188 21.93 -3.96 12.25
C GLN A 188 22.41 -3.37 10.91
N GLN A 189 22.76 -4.22 9.94
CA GLN A 189 23.19 -3.75 8.63
C GLN A 189 21.97 -3.41 7.75
N SER A 190 20.99 -4.31 7.67
CA SER A 190 19.74 -4.15 6.92
C SER A 190 18.93 -2.95 7.42
N ALA A 191 19.00 -2.74 8.73
CA ALA A 191 18.59 -1.58 9.48
C ALA A 191 19.15 -0.23 8.99
N SER A 192 20.48 -0.15 8.93
CA SER A 192 21.21 1.02 8.46
C SER A 192 20.89 1.28 6.99
N ASP A 193 20.85 0.22 6.18
CA ASP A 193 20.50 0.29 4.77
C ASP A 193 19.07 0.81 4.58
N TYR A 194 18.11 0.38 5.41
CA TYR A 194 16.74 0.87 5.40
C TYR A 194 16.66 2.36 5.73
N SER A 195 17.26 2.79 6.84
CA SER A 195 17.31 4.20 7.24
C SER A 195 17.91 5.08 6.15
N GLU A 196 18.99 4.63 5.49
CA GLU A 196 19.59 5.34 4.36
C GLU A 196 18.63 5.45 3.16
N GLN A 197 17.92 4.37 2.80
CA GLN A 197 16.95 4.41 1.70
C GLN A 197 15.74 5.29 2.03
N MET A 198 15.23 5.27 3.26
CA MET A 198 14.13 6.13 3.68
C MET A 198 14.54 7.61 3.69
N SER A 199 15.75 7.92 4.13
CA SER A 199 16.32 9.27 4.05
C SER A 199 16.46 9.73 2.60
N LYS A 200 16.89 8.83 1.69
CA LYS A 200 16.94 9.09 0.26
C LYS A 200 15.55 9.34 -0.33
N ALA A 201 14.56 8.51 0.02
CA ALA A 201 13.18 8.68 -0.40
C ALA A 201 12.63 10.05 0.04
N ALA A 202 12.89 10.46 1.28
CA ALA A 202 12.54 11.79 1.79
C ALA A 202 13.23 12.92 0.99
N GLY A 203 14.45 12.71 0.51
CA GLY A 203 15.18 13.64 -0.35
C GLY A 203 14.55 13.84 -1.74
N GLU A 204 13.95 12.79 -2.29
CA GLU A 204 13.25 12.81 -3.58
C GLU A 204 11.81 13.36 -3.46
N ALA A 205 11.18 13.23 -2.29
CA ALA A 205 9.82 13.71 -2.05
C ALA A 205 9.72 15.24 -2.19
N ARG A 206 8.77 15.69 -3.01
CA ARG A 206 8.41 17.12 -3.18
C ARG A 206 7.26 17.54 -2.27
N ASN A 207 6.39 16.60 -1.89
CA ASN A 207 5.38 16.84 -0.87
C ASN A 207 6.06 16.92 0.52
N ALA A 208 5.78 18.00 1.24
CA ALA A 208 6.41 18.28 2.53
C ALA A 208 6.03 17.27 3.62
N GLU A 209 4.79 16.79 3.61
CA GLU A 209 4.28 15.83 4.59
C GLU A 209 4.86 14.43 4.35
N LEU A 210 4.89 13.96 3.10
CA LEU A 210 5.58 12.73 2.73
C LEU A 210 7.06 12.77 3.14
N LYS A 211 7.71 13.89 2.85
CA LYS A 211 9.10 14.10 3.22
C LYS A 211 9.31 14.02 4.72
N GLU A 212 8.42 14.62 5.52
CA GLU A 212 8.48 14.58 6.99
C GLU A 212 8.26 13.17 7.52
N ILE A 213 7.28 12.44 7.00
CA ILE A 213 7.01 11.04 7.38
C ILE A 213 8.22 10.17 7.07
N LEU A 214 8.74 10.22 5.83
CA LEU A 214 9.89 9.41 5.42
C LEU A 214 11.18 9.77 6.17
N ALA A 215 11.38 11.05 6.51
CA ALA A 215 12.53 11.49 7.29
C ALA A 215 12.43 11.06 8.76
N THR A 216 11.24 11.14 9.36
CA THR A 216 10.99 10.71 10.74
C THR A 216 11.25 9.21 10.86
N GLU A 217 10.70 8.43 9.94
CA GLU A 217 10.94 6.98 9.83
C GLU A 217 12.44 6.64 9.70
N ALA A 218 13.16 7.37 8.82
CA ALA A 218 14.59 7.19 8.67
C ALA A 218 15.37 7.47 9.97
N GLU A 219 14.98 8.51 10.71
CA GLU A 219 15.60 8.88 11.99
C GLU A 219 15.30 7.85 13.08
N GLU A 220 14.06 7.38 13.19
CA GLU A 220 13.65 6.39 14.19
C GLU A 220 14.42 5.07 14.03
N PHE A 221 14.56 4.60 12.78
CA PHE A 221 15.34 3.40 12.46
C PHE A 221 16.85 3.63 12.64
N GLY A 222 17.37 4.82 12.31
CA GLY A 222 18.80 5.12 12.39
C GLY A 222 19.32 5.41 13.81
N SER A 223 18.50 6.07 14.64
CA SER A 223 18.91 6.65 15.93
C SER A 223 18.81 5.67 17.09
N ASN A 224 17.75 4.87 17.15
CA ASN A 224 17.36 4.31 18.44
C ASN A 224 18.08 3.02 18.85
N GLY A 225 18.84 2.35 17.97
CA GLY A 225 19.26 0.97 18.24
C GLY A 225 18.08 0.06 18.63
N GLY A 226 16.85 0.50 18.33
CA GLY A 226 15.56 -0.01 18.76
C GLY A 226 15.10 -1.18 17.91
N TRP A 227 16.05 -1.97 17.41
CA TRP A 227 15.81 -3.30 16.90
C TRP A 227 15.45 -4.17 18.10
N ALA A 228 14.26 -3.95 18.68
CA ALA A 228 13.65 -4.95 19.52
C ALA A 228 13.66 -6.23 18.68
N ASP A 229 14.27 -7.28 19.21
CA ASP A 229 14.35 -8.59 18.55
C ASP A 229 12.96 -8.93 18.01
N PRO A 230 12.76 -9.06 16.68
CA PRO A 230 11.46 -9.35 16.07
C PRO A 230 10.79 -10.62 16.61
N ARG A 231 11.50 -11.38 17.45
CA ARG A 231 10.99 -12.56 18.15
C ARG A 231 10.15 -12.27 19.38
N SER A 232 10.07 -11.04 19.90
CA SER A 232 9.10 -10.71 20.96
C SER A 232 7.74 -10.38 20.35
N ASN A 233 6.95 -11.43 20.07
CA ASN A 233 5.57 -11.42 19.55
C ASN A 233 5.35 -10.76 18.18
N VAL A 234 5.04 -11.60 17.18
CA VAL A 234 4.51 -11.21 15.85
C VAL A 234 3.19 -10.43 15.95
N GLU A 235 2.45 -10.59 17.03
CA GLU A 235 1.20 -9.88 17.29
C GLU A 235 1.42 -8.42 17.75
N ASP A 236 2.63 -8.09 18.19
CA ASP A 236 3.07 -6.75 18.58
C ASP A 236 4.08 -6.23 17.55
N ASP A 237 3.95 -6.56 16.26
CA ASP A 237 4.84 -6.08 15.20
C ASP A 237 4.63 -4.57 15.00
N PRO A 238 5.50 -3.70 15.57
CA PRO A 238 5.32 -2.26 15.48
C PRO A 238 5.46 -1.76 14.04
N TYR A 239 5.98 -2.60 13.14
CA TYR A 239 6.24 -2.25 11.75
C TYR A 239 5.03 -2.49 10.84
N ALA A 240 4.00 -3.22 11.30
CA ALA A 240 2.74 -3.35 10.57
C ALA A 240 2.00 -2.00 10.51
N GLU A 241 1.94 -1.26 11.63
CA GLU A 241 1.27 0.04 11.73
C GLU A 241 2.02 1.14 10.95
N ILE A 242 3.36 1.14 11.03
CA ILE A 242 4.21 2.12 10.35
C ILE A 242 4.09 2.02 8.82
N ARG A 243 4.00 0.79 8.28
CA ARG A 243 3.83 0.57 6.84
C ARG A 243 2.47 1.08 6.34
N ASP A 244 1.47 1.12 7.21
CA ASP A 244 0.14 1.62 6.85
C ASP A 244 0.14 3.15 6.71
N GLU A 245 0.95 3.87 7.49
CA GLU A 245 0.93 5.34 7.54
C GLU A 245 1.49 6.01 6.27
N TRP A 246 2.69 5.60 5.79
CA TRP A 246 3.18 6.06 4.48
C TRP A 246 2.59 5.24 3.31
N GLY A 247 2.13 4.02 3.57
CA GLY A 247 1.45 3.19 2.57
C GLY A 247 0.16 3.83 2.06
N ASP A 248 -0.57 4.53 2.93
CA ASP A 248 -1.75 5.30 2.58
C ASP A 248 -1.41 6.52 1.72
N TYR A 249 -0.33 7.23 2.05
CA TYR A 249 0.21 8.31 1.21
C TYR A 249 0.65 7.84 -0.17
N CYS A 250 1.29 6.67 -0.23
CA CYS A 250 1.77 6.09 -1.48
C CYS A 250 0.68 5.41 -2.31
N ARG A 251 -0.56 5.35 -1.82
CA ARG A 251 -1.69 4.76 -2.52
C ARG A 251 -2.08 5.62 -3.75
N PRO A 252 -2.34 5.01 -4.91
CA PRO A 252 -2.79 5.75 -6.09
C PRO A 252 -4.08 6.54 -5.78
N GLY A 253 -4.00 7.88 -5.79
CA GLY A 253 -5.13 8.78 -5.55
C GLY A 253 -4.91 9.82 -4.43
N TYR A 254 -3.98 9.58 -3.50
CA TYR A 254 -3.76 10.50 -2.37
C TYR A 254 -3.06 11.82 -2.79
N TRP A 255 -2.29 11.81 -3.88
CA TRP A 255 -1.63 12.99 -4.47
C TRP A 255 -2.56 13.87 -5.33
N GLY A 256 -3.87 13.71 -5.17
CA GLY A 256 -4.90 14.43 -5.91
C GLY A 256 -5.05 15.88 -5.45
N VAL A 257 -4.56 16.79 -6.28
CA VAL A 257 -5.01 18.19 -6.32
C VAL A 257 -6.54 18.16 -6.39
N GLU A 258 -7.24 18.73 -5.41
CA GLU A 258 -8.65 19.12 -5.60
C GLU A 258 -8.73 19.92 -6.89
N THR A 259 -9.45 19.43 -7.90
CA THR A 259 -9.73 20.22 -9.10
C THR A 259 -10.53 21.45 -8.68
N PRO A 260 -9.98 22.67 -8.75
CA PRO A 260 -10.74 23.87 -8.45
C PRO A 260 -11.67 24.09 -9.64
N GLY A 261 -12.93 23.68 -9.50
CA GLY A 261 -13.93 23.76 -10.57
C GLY A 261 -15.24 23.04 -10.30
N GLU A 262 -15.30 22.16 -9.29
CA GLU A 262 -16.53 21.44 -8.94
C GLU A 262 -17.34 22.17 -7.86
N GLU A 263 -17.59 23.46 -8.05
CA GLU A 263 -18.68 24.16 -7.35
C GLU A 263 -19.88 24.30 -8.30
N ARG A 264 -20.91 23.52 -8.01
CA ARG A 264 -22.32 23.69 -8.41
C ARG A 264 -22.58 23.84 -9.91
N PHE A 265 -22.97 22.74 -10.55
CA PHE A 265 -24.22 22.68 -11.32
C PHE A 265 -24.87 21.31 -11.16
#